data_AF-A0AAE0SVL8-F1
#
_entry.id   AF-A0AAE0SVL8-F1
#
_cell.length_a   1.000
_cell.length_b   1.000
_cell.length_c   1.000
_cell.angle_alpha   90.00
_cell.angle_beta   90.00
_cell.angle_gamma   90.00
#
_symmetry.space_group_name_H-M   'P 1'
#
loop_
_entity.id
_entity.type
_entity.pdbx_description
1 polymer ?
#
loop_
_entity_poly.entity_id
_entity_poly.type
_entity_poly.pdbx_seq_one_letter_code
_entity_poly.pdbx_strand_id
1 'polypeptide(L)'
;MVDSVCKRSTLVNKRKVNATLMTDIVSNRTGLIWLNDVNCTGAETNIADCRHRIFGQNNCSHTDDAAVTCLDGVTPKKVRLVNGTDTQSGRVEVYVNGVWGTVCDDEFTYTDAMVVCRQLGFPT
;
A
#
# COMPACT_ATOMS: atom_id res chain seq x y z
N MET A 1 29.78 -14.79 -12.37
CA MET A 1 29.93 -13.78 -11.31
C MET A 1 28.70 -12.89 -11.31
N VAL A 2 27.72 -13.20 -10.46
CA VAL A 2 26.95 -12.25 -9.63
C VAL A 2 26.18 -13.09 -8.60
N ASP A 3 26.91 -13.70 -7.67
CA ASP A 3 26.32 -14.18 -6.42
C ASP A 3 26.06 -12.94 -5.57
N SER A 4 24.87 -12.37 -5.69
CA SER A 4 24.43 -11.29 -4.82
C SER A 4 23.61 -11.90 -3.70
N VAL A 5 24.31 -12.43 -2.68
CA VAL A 5 23.74 -12.72 -1.36
C VAL A 5 22.71 -11.64 -1.06
N CYS A 6 21.45 -12.04 -0.86
CA CYS A 6 20.37 -11.14 -0.47
C CYS A 6 20.78 -10.48 0.86
N LYS A 7 21.50 -9.35 0.80
CA LYS A 7 22.01 -8.69 1.99
C LYS A 7 20.79 -8.31 2.81
N ARG A 8 20.69 -8.89 4.01
CA ARG A 8 19.71 -8.49 5.04
C ARG A 8 19.84 -6.99 5.21
N SER A 9 18.99 -6.23 4.53
CA SER A 9 18.78 -4.83 4.85
C SER A 9 18.12 -4.83 6.22
N THR A 10 18.91 -4.57 7.25
CA THR A 10 18.39 -4.09 8.52
C THR A 10 17.57 -2.85 8.20
N LEU A 11 16.25 -2.97 8.19
CA LEU A 11 15.35 -1.83 8.25
C LEU A 11 15.58 -1.16 9.60
N VAL A 12 16.58 -0.28 9.62
CA VAL A 12 16.90 0.62 10.72
C VAL A 12 15.65 1.47 10.96
N ASN A 13 15.17 1.43 12.20
CA ASN A 13 14.21 2.36 12.78
C ASN A 13 12.81 2.38 12.13
N LYS A 14 12.05 1.28 12.28
CA LYS A 14 10.59 1.31 12.11
C LYS A 14 9.97 2.12 13.25
N ARG A 15 9.93 3.44 13.13
CA ARG A 15 8.83 4.19 13.77
C ARG A 15 7.56 3.45 13.34
N LYS A 16 6.75 3.03 14.32
CA LYS A 16 5.47 2.34 14.11
C LYS A 16 4.52 3.31 13.40
N VAL A 17 4.69 3.46 12.10
CA VAL A 17 3.75 4.20 11.25
C VAL A 17 3.06 3.12 10.43
N ASN A 18 1.88 2.70 10.89
CA ASN A 18 1.03 1.70 10.25
C ASN A 18 0.07 2.32 9.23
N ALA A 19 0.21 3.61 8.93
CA ALA A 19 -0.63 4.35 8.00
C ALA A 19 0.14 5.53 7.41
N THR A 20 0.04 5.73 6.10
CA THR A 20 0.61 6.91 5.41
C THR A 20 -0.49 7.66 4.68
N LEU A 21 -0.43 8.99 4.69
CA LEU A 21 -1.30 9.83 3.85
C LEU A 21 -1.01 9.54 2.38
N MET A 22 -2.06 9.29 1.61
CA MET A 22 -1.97 9.12 0.17
C MET A 22 -2.33 10.45 -0.49
N THR A 23 -1.39 11.00 -1.26
CA THR A 23 -1.56 12.30 -1.95
C THR A 23 -2.10 12.16 -3.36
N ASP A 24 -1.98 10.97 -3.95
CA ASP A 24 -2.25 10.73 -5.37
C ASP A 24 -3.58 9.98 -5.56
N ILE A 25 -4.63 10.44 -4.88
CA ILE A 25 -6.00 10.00 -5.15
C ILE A 25 -6.68 11.02 -6.05
N VAL A 26 -7.10 10.56 -7.22
CA VAL A 26 -8.10 11.28 -8.02
C VAL A 26 -9.46 10.76 -7.60
N SER A 27 -10.15 11.49 -6.73
CA SER A 27 -11.53 11.18 -6.36
C SER A 27 -12.47 11.84 -7.36
N ASN A 28 -13.17 11.03 -8.15
CA ASN A 28 -14.29 11.48 -9.00
C ASN A 28 -15.63 11.22 -8.32
N ARG A 29 -15.67 11.30 -6.99
CA ARG A 29 -16.90 11.09 -6.23
C ARG A 29 -17.80 12.30 -6.31
N THR A 30 -19.08 12.04 -6.13
CA THR A 30 -20.14 13.03 -5.92
C THR A 30 -20.89 12.65 -4.65
N GLY A 31 -21.40 13.64 -3.91
CA GLY A 31 -22.17 13.40 -2.69
C GLY A 31 -21.74 14.30 -1.53
N LEU A 32 -22.06 13.87 -0.31
CA LEU A 32 -21.78 14.62 0.90
C LEU A 32 -20.35 14.38 1.38
N ILE A 33 -19.70 15.46 1.81
CA ILE A 33 -18.45 15.41 2.57
C ILE A 33 -18.81 15.60 4.05
N TRP A 34 -18.62 14.55 4.85
CA TRP A 34 -19.08 14.53 6.23
C TRP A 34 -18.15 15.22 7.22
N LEU A 35 -16.83 15.17 6.99
CA LEU A 35 -15.82 15.66 7.92
C LEU A 35 -14.94 16.72 7.25
N ASN A 36 -14.58 17.74 8.02
CA ASN A 36 -13.65 18.81 7.61
C ASN A 36 -12.78 19.23 8.81
N ASP A 37 -11.55 19.66 8.52
CA ASP A 37 -10.53 20.03 9.50
C ASP A 37 -10.35 18.98 10.61
N VAL A 38 -10.31 17.70 10.23
CA VAL A 38 -10.07 16.58 11.17
C VAL A 38 -8.66 16.70 11.74
N ASN A 39 -8.57 16.79 13.07
CA ASN A 39 -7.32 16.94 13.80
C ASN A 39 -7.30 16.00 15.00
N CYS A 40 -6.79 14.79 14.78
CA CYS A 40 -6.66 13.76 15.81
C CYS A 40 -5.39 13.95 16.64
N THR A 41 -5.44 13.50 17.89
CA THR A 41 -4.27 13.36 18.77
C THR A 41 -3.50 12.06 18.52
N GLY A 42 -4.19 11.06 17.94
CA GLY A 42 -3.67 9.72 17.67
C GLY A 42 -4.04 8.68 18.74
N ALA A 43 -4.77 9.08 19.78
CA ALA A 43 -5.28 8.17 20.83
C ALA A 43 -6.75 7.78 20.61
N GLU A 44 -7.46 8.47 19.71
CA GLU A 44 -8.84 8.21 19.37
C GLU A 44 -8.99 6.82 18.72
N THR A 45 -10.04 6.09 19.08
CA THR A 45 -10.37 4.79 18.46
C THR A 45 -11.31 4.93 17.26
N ASN A 46 -11.86 6.13 17.03
CA ASN A 46 -12.75 6.44 15.92
C ASN A 46 -12.42 7.84 15.35
N ILE A 47 -12.46 7.98 14.02
CA ILE A 47 -12.21 9.25 13.33
C ILE A 47 -13.23 10.35 13.69
N ALA A 48 -14.45 9.95 14.07
CA ALA A 48 -15.52 10.84 14.52
C ALA A 48 -15.30 11.38 15.95
N ASP A 49 -14.36 10.82 16.71
CA ASP A 49 -14.01 11.31 18.05
C ASP A 49 -12.89 12.36 17.99
N CYS A 50 -12.23 12.50 16.84
CA CYS A 50 -11.21 13.52 16.64
C CYS A 50 -11.84 14.92 16.64
N ARG A 51 -11.04 15.95 16.92
CA ARG A 51 -11.51 17.33 16.75
C ARG A 51 -11.81 17.58 15.26
N HIS A 52 -13.03 17.99 14.93
CA HIS A 52 -13.43 18.31 13.56
C HIS A 52 -14.57 19.35 13.56
N ARG A 53 -14.94 19.89 12.38
CA ARG A 53 -16.13 20.75 12.24
C ARG A 53 -17.43 19.95 12.36
N ILE A 54 -18.57 20.63 12.48
CA ILE A 54 -19.89 19.98 12.52
C ILE A 54 -20.06 19.08 11.29
N PHE A 55 -20.63 17.89 11.47
CA PHE A 55 -20.86 16.94 10.39
C PHE A 55 -21.63 17.55 9.22
N GLY A 56 -21.12 17.34 8.00
CA GLY A 56 -21.71 17.87 6.77
C GLY A 56 -21.45 19.36 6.54
N GLN A 57 -20.84 20.08 7.50
CA GLN A 57 -20.45 21.47 7.33
C GLN A 57 -18.99 21.56 6.89
N ASN A 58 -18.79 21.66 5.58
CA ASN A 58 -17.47 21.74 4.97
C ASN A 58 -17.44 22.76 3.83
N ASN A 59 -16.24 23.20 3.48
CA ASN A 59 -15.96 24.02 2.30
C ASN A 59 -15.02 23.28 1.34
N CYS A 60 -14.96 21.95 1.46
CA CYS A 60 -14.13 21.10 0.64
C CYS A 60 -14.88 20.71 -0.63
N SER A 61 -14.13 20.36 -1.65
CA SER A 61 -14.62 19.67 -2.83
C SER A 61 -14.11 18.23 -2.83
N HIS A 62 -14.60 17.39 -3.74
CA HIS A 62 -14.10 16.02 -3.82
C HIS A 62 -12.66 15.92 -4.34
N THR A 63 -12.07 17.01 -4.87
CA THR A 63 -10.62 17.03 -5.13
C THR A 63 -9.81 17.09 -3.83
N ASP A 64 -10.45 17.42 -2.70
CA ASP A 64 -9.84 17.50 -1.36
C ASP A 64 -10.11 16.24 -0.51
N ASP A 65 -10.69 15.18 -1.11
CA ASP A 65 -10.96 13.92 -0.41
C ASP A 65 -9.65 13.35 0.18
N ALA A 66 -9.60 13.18 1.50
CA ALA A 66 -8.47 12.59 2.18
C ALA A 66 -8.39 11.08 1.96
N ALA A 67 -7.17 10.56 1.81
CA ALA A 67 -6.91 9.15 1.57
C ALA A 67 -5.75 8.62 2.43
N VAL A 68 -5.85 7.35 2.81
CA VAL A 68 -4.83 6.66 3.62
C VAL A 68 -4.49 5.30 3.03
N THR A 69 -3.21 4.94 3.12
CA THR A 69 -2.78 3.55 2.94
C THR A 69 -2.42 2.96 4.30
N CYS A 70 -3.17 1.93 4.73
CA CYS A 70 -2.84 1.15 5.91
C CYS A 70 -1.76 0.11 5.58
N LEU A 71 -0.72 0.06 6.41
CA LEU A 71 0.38 -0.89 6.29
C LEU A 71 0.15 -2.03 7.26
N ASP A 72 -0.34 -3.15 6.75
CA ASP A 72 -0.43 -4.38 7.54
C ASP A 72 0.96 -4.96 7.68
N GLY A 73 1.40 -5.15 8.92
CA GLY A 73 2.74 -5.61 9.26
C GLY A 73 3.20 -6.76 8.36
N VAL A 74 4.18 -6.46 7.50
CA VAL A 74 5.06 -7.37 6.75
C VAL A 74 4.40 -8.27 5.70
N THR A 75 3.07 -8.44 5.64
CA THR A 75 2.44 -9.30 4.63
C THR A 75 2.22 -8.53 3.32
N PRO A 76 2.90 -8.88 2.20
CA PRO A 76 2.72 -8.17 0.94
C PRO A 76 1.33 -8.48 0.36
N LYS A 77 0.47 -7.47 0.26
CA LYS A 77 -0.87 -7.63 -0.31
C LYS A 77 -0.94 -7.43 -1.81
N LYS A 78 0.05 -6.78 -2.41
CA LYS A 78 0.10 -6.49 -3.84
C LYS A 78 1.38 -7.06 -4.44
N VAL A 79 1.21 -7.73 -5.58
CA VAL A 79 2.29 -8.27 -6.41
C VAL A 79 2.08 -7.75 -7.82
N ARG A 80 3.16 -7.52 -8.56
CA ARG A 80 3.11 -7.20 -9.99
C ARG A 80 4.27 -7.86 -10.73
N LEU A 81 4.09 -8.04 -12.03
CA LEU A 81 5.15 -8.43 -12.96
C LEU A 81 5.57 -7.17 -13.74
N VAL A 82 6.87 -6.90 -13.80
CA VAL A 82 7.43 -5.70 -14.44
C VAL A 82 8.50 -6.10 -15.46
N ASN A 83 8.56 -5.37 -16.58
CA ASN A 83 9.52 -5.61 -17.68
C ASN A 83 9.42 -7.01 -18.31
N GLY A 84 8.23 -7.59 -18.39
CA GLY A 84 7.96 -8.75 -19.24
C GLY A 84 7.71 -8.36 -20.69
N THR A 85 7.63 -9.36 -21.56
CA THR A 85 7.23 -9.19 -22.97
C THR A 85 5.71 -9.12 -23.15
N ASP A 86 4.95 -9.53 -22.13
CA ASP A 86 3.49 -9.54 -22.09
C ASP A 86 2.99 -9.27 -20.65
N THR A 87 1.69 -9.41 -20.43
CA THR A 87 1.04 -9.22 -19.12
C THR A 87 1.20 -10.41 -18.16
N GLN A 88 1.78 -11.52 -18.61
CA GLN A 88 1.90 -12.80 -17.89
C GLN A 88 3.34 -13.12 -17.49
N SER A 89 4.30 -12.29 -17.88
CA SER A 89 5.72 -12.47 -17.64
C SER A 89 6.35 -11.21 -17.04
N GLY A 90 7.49 -11.37 -16.38
CA GLY A 90 8.29 -10.26 -15.87
C GLY A 90 8.95 -10.54 -14.54
N ARG A 91 9.71 -9.56 -14.05
CA ARG A 91 10.30 -9.56 -12.72
C ARG A 91 9.20 -9.43 -11.67
N VAL A 92 9.23 -10.29 -10.65
CA VAL A 92 8.30 -10.25 -9.52
C VAL A 92 8.67 -9.08 -8.61
N GLU A 93 7.71 -8.19 -8.39
CA GLU A 93 7.80 -7.13 -7.39
C GLU A 93 6.66 -7.23 -6.38
N VAL A 94 6.99 -7.02 -5.12
CA VAL A 94 6.04 -7.06 -3.99
C VAL A 94 5.93 -5.69 -3.34
N TYR A 95 4.72 -5.33 -2.91
CA TYR A 95 4.47 -4.05 -2.25
C TYR A 95 4.47 -4.21 -0.73
N VAL A 96 5.46 -3.62 -0.07
CA VAL A 96 5.64 -3.69 1.39
C VAL A 96 5.91 -2.29 1.92
N ASN A 97 5.15 -1.88 2.95
CA ASN A 97 5.31 -0.56 3.62
C ASN A 97 5.29 0.65 2.67
N GLY A 98 4.42 0.63 1.65
CA GLY A 98 4.31 1.74 0.72
C GLY A 98 5.28 1.69 -0.47
N VAL A 99 6.18 0.71 -0.49
CA VAL A 99 7.30 0.65 -1.44
C VAL A 99 7.26 -0.66 -2.23
N TRP A 100 7.56 -0.56 -3.52
CA TRP A 100 7.81 -1.73 -4.39
C TRP A 100 9.25 -2.21 -4.23
N GLY A 101 9.42 -3.50 -3.97
CA GLY A 101 10.72 -4.17 -3.91
C GLY A 101 10.72 -5.46 -4.73
N THR A 102 11.92 -5.99 -4.99
CA THR A 102 12.12 -7.24 -5.75
C THR A 102 12.18 -8.45 -4.83
N VAL A 103 11.91 -9.64 -5.40
CA VAL A 103 12.11 -10.94 -4.74
C VAL A 103 13.48 -11.48 -5.14
N CYS A 104 14.21 -12.07 -4.17
CA CYS A 104 15.46 -12.78 -4.46
C CYS A 104 15.16 -14.11 -5.15
N ASP A 105 15.98 -14.53 -6.10
CA ASP A 105 15.84 -15.80 -6.80
C ASP A 105 16.50 -16.98 -6.07
N ASP A 106 17.31 -16.71 -5.04
CA ASP A 106 17.82 -17.72 -4.09
C ASP A 106 16.64 -18.56 -3.55
N GLU A 107 16.65 -19.86 -3.85
CA GLU A 107 15.59 -20.82 -3.49
C GLU A 107 14.19 -20.50 -4.07
N PHE A 108 14.06 -19.56 -5.02
CA PHE A 108 12.79 -19.27 -5.67
C PHE A 108 12.46 -20.36 -6.69
N THR A 109 11.55 -21.26 -6.31
CA THR A 109 11.21 -22.46 -7.09
C THR A 109 9.98 -22.25 -7.98
N TYR A 110 9.68 -23.27 -8.80
CA TYR A 110 8.41 -23.34 -9.54
C TYR A 110 7.18 -23.24 -8.62
N THR A 111 7.24 -23.79 -7.41
CA THR A 111 6.12 -23.73 -6.46
C THR A 111 5.85 -22.29 -6.01
N ASP A 112 6.90 -21.48 -5.83
CA ASP A 112 6.78 -20.06 -5.48
C ASP A 112 6.22 -19.25 -6.66
N ALA A 113 6.66 -19.55 -7.88
CA ALA A 113 6.12 -18.95 -9.10
C ALA A 113 4.61 -19.23 -9.25
N MET A 114 4.14 -20.46 -8.96
CA MET A 114 2.70 -20.76 -8.98
C MET A 114 1.92 -19.92 -7.96
N VAL A 115 2.47 -19.68 -6.77
CA VAL A 115 1.83 -18.81 -5.77
C VAL A 115 1.67 -17.40 -6.31
N VAL A 116 2.70 -16.86 -6.97
CA VAL A 116 2.64 -15.55 -7.63
C VAL A 116 1.57 -15.52 -8.73
N CYS A 117 1.56 -16.51 -9.62
CA CYS A 117 0.56 -16.60 -10.69
C CYS A 117 -0.86 -16.67 -10.14
N ARG A 118 -1.09 -17.50 -9.12
CA ARG A 118 -2.40 -17.63 -8.46
C ARG A 118 -2.81 -16.33 -7.75
N GLN A 119 -1.89 -15.63 -7.11
CA GLN A 119 -2.17 -14.33 -6.47
C GLN A 119 -2.54 -13.26 -7.50
N LEU A 120 -1.99 -13.34 -8.71
CA LEU A 120 -2.31 -12.46 -9.84
C LEU A 120 -3.58 -12.90 -10.60
N GLY A 121 -4.22 -14.00 -10.19
CA GLY A 121 -5.46 -14.49 -10.79
C GLY A 121 -5.28 -15.34 -12.05
N PHE A 122 -4.05 -15.80 -12.34
CA PHE A 122 -3.80 -16.72 -13.45
C PHE A 122 -4.10 -18.18 -13.05
N PRO A 123 -4.54 -19.01 -14.00
CA PRO A 123 -4.66 -20.45 -13.79
C PRO A 123 -3.29 -21.07 -13.44
N THR A 124 -3.30 -22.04 -12.53
CA THR A 124 -2.13 -22.84 -12.13
C THR A 124 -2.47 -24.32 -12.14
#